data_AF-A0A0G1N910-F1
#
_entry.id   AF-A0A0G1N910-F1
#
_cell.length_a   1.000
_cell.length_b   1.000
_cell.length_c   1.000
_cell.angle_alpha   90.00
_cell.angle_beta   90.00
_cell.angle_gamma   90.00
#
_symmetry.space_group_name_H-M   'P 1'
#
loop_
_entity.id
_entity.type
_entity.pdbx_description
1 polymer ?
#
loop_
_entity_poly.entity_id
_entity_poly.type
_entity_poly.pdbx_seq_one_letter_code
_entity_poly.pdbx_strand_id
1 'polypeptide(L)' 'LDVFDNEPNIDPELLAMPNTITTPHIASATLEARNKMGEMAVEAILDTLEGEKPTAIVNEEVWQKRRK' A
#
# COMPACT_ATOMS: atom_id res chain seq x y z
N LEU A 1 5.37 -13.46 10.79
CA LEU A 1 5.21 -12.00 10.69
C LEU A 1 5.49 -11.59 9.25
N ASP A 2 4.60 -10.80 8.66
CA ASP A 2 4.77 -10.27 7.30
C ASP A 2 5.27 -8.82 7.30
N VAL A 3 5.18 -8.12 8.43
CA VAL A 3 5.61 -6.73 8.59
C VAL A 3 6.57 -6.57 9.77
N PHE A 4 7.47 -5.58 9.68
CA PHE A 4 8.48 -5.28 10.70
C PHE A 4 8.68 -3.76 10.86
N ASP A 5 9.14 -3.32 12.03
CA ASP A 5 9.27 -1.89 12.32
C ASP A 5 10.37 -1.17 11.51
N ASN A 6 11.39 -1.90 11.04
CA ASN A 6 12.55 -1.35 10.33
C ASN A 6 12.84 -2.09 9.01
N GLU A 7 11.81 -2.29 8.18
CA GLU A 7 11.96 -2.99 6.90
C GLU A 7 13.03 -2.36 5.98
N PRO A 8 13.87 -3.18 5.31
CA PRO A 8 13.88 -4.64 5.29
C PRO A 8 14.73 -5.30 6.40
N ASN A 9 15.24 -4.52 7.36
CA ASN A 9 16.14 -4.98 8.42
C ASN A 9 15.35 -5.59 9.59
N ILE A 10 15.30 -6.93 9.62
CA ILE A 10 14.62 -7.70 10.67
C ILE A 10 15.59 -7.92 11.84
N ASP A 11 15.07 -7.92 13.07
CA ASP A 11 15.81 -8.28 14.27
C ASP A 11 16.42 -9.70 14.14
N PRO A 12 17.75 -9.86 14.25
CA PRO A 12 18.40 -11.16 14.17
C PRO A 12 17.93 -12.16 15.23
N GLU A 13 17.55 -11.71 16.43
CA GLU A 13 17.04 -12.59 17.49
C GLU A 13 15.70 -13.21 17.09
N LEU A 14 14.82 -12.41 16.46
CA LEU A 14 13.55 -12.88 15.94
C LEU A 14 13.74 -13.90 14.81
N LEU A 15 14.70 -13.69 13.91
CA LEU A 15 15.02 -14.64 12.84
C LEU A 15 15.60 -15.97 13.35
N ALA A 16 16.26 -15.95 14.52
CA ALA A 16 16.85 -17.14 15.13
C ALA A 16 15.82 -18.01 15.88
N MET A 17 14.60 -17.52 16.11
CA MET A 17 13.59 -18.25 16.87
C MET A 17 13.06 -19.47 16.08
N PRO A 18 13.12 -20.69 16.64
CA PRO A 18 12.72 -21.90 15.93
C PRO A 18 11.19 -22.02 15.77
N ASN A 19 10.42 -21.21 16.49
CA ASN A 19 8.96 -21.26 16.55
C ASN A 19 8.29 -20.11 15.78
N THR A 20 9.01 -19.46 14.86
CA THR A 20 8.50 -18.33 14.09
C THR A 20 8.59 -18.58 12.58
N ILE A 21 7.60 -18.09 11.84
CA ILE A 21 7.61 -18.00 10.38
C ILE A 21 7.53 -16.53 9.99
N THR A 22 8.41 -16.09 9.11
CA THR A 22 8.48 -14.72 8.60
C THR A 22 8.37 -14.68 7.09
N THR A 23 7.74 -13.64 6.56
CA THR A 23 7.60 -13.38 5.13
C THR A 23 7.97 -11.92 4.83
N PRO A 24 8.54 -11.61 3.65
CA PRO A 24 9.09 -10.29 3.38
C PRO A 24 8.02 -9.33 2.83
N HIS A 25 7.01 -9.00 3.62
CA HIS A 25 5.92 -8.07 3.27
C HIS A 25 5.21 -8.45 1.97
N ILE A 26 4.74 -9.69 1.89
CA ILE A 26 4.12 -10.27 0.69
C ILE A 26 2.63 -10.56 0.85
N ALA A 27 1.95 -10.06 1.89
CA ALA A 27 0.51 -10.27 2.09
C ALA A 27 -0.34 -9.89 0.86
N SER A 28 0.05 -8.84 0.12
CA SER A 28 -0.65 -8.41 -1.11
C SER A 28 0.02 -8.89 -2.40
N ALA A 29 1.10 -9.65 -2.34
CA ALA A 29 1.99 -9.91 -3.49
C ALA A 29 1.53 -11.05 -4.41
N THR A 30 0.22 -11.16 -4.68
CA THR A 30 -0.29 -11.97 -5.80
C THR A 30 -0.36 -11.11 -7.06
N LEU A 31 -0.33 -11.76 -8.24
CA LEU A 31 -0.43 -11.03 -9.51
C LEU A 31 -1.75 -10.27 -9.60
N GLU A 32 -2.85 -10.92 -9.22
CA GLU A 32 -4.21 -10.38 -9.25
C GLU A 32 -4.35 -9.17 -8.33
N ALA A 33 -3.90 -9.28 -7.08
CA ALA A 33 -4.00 -8.20 -6.11
C ALA A 33 -3.14 -6.99 -6.53
N ARG A 34 -1.89 -7.23 -6.94
CA ARG A 34 -0.97 -6.14 -7.35
C ARG A 34 -1.44 -5.45 -8.63
N ASN A 35 -1.98 -6.19 -9.59
CA ASN A 35 -2.58 -5.61 -10.79
C ASN A 35 -3.78 -4.74 -10.44
N LYS A 36 -4.70 -5.24 -9.60
CA LYS A 36 -5.89 -4.45 -9.23
C LYS A 36 -5.54 -3.19 -8.44
N MET A 37 -4.58 -3.28 -7.52
CA MET A 37 -4.05 -2.10 -6.82
C MET A 37 -3.43 -1.09 -7.79
N GLY A 38 -2.72 -1.57 -8.81
CA GLY A 38 -2.15 -0.73 -9.87
C GLY A 38 -3.22 -0.02 -10.69
N GLU A 39 -4.26 -0.73 -11.12
CA GLU A 39 -5.43 -0.16 -11.79
C GLU A 39 -6.07 0.95 -10.95
N MET A 40 -6.36 0.67 -9.67
CA MET A 40 -6.96 1.66 -8.76
C MET A 40 -6.10 2.92 -8.59
N ALA A 41 -4.77 2.76 -8.57
CA ALA A 41 -3.86 3.90 -8.48
C ALA A 41 -3.88 4.75 -9.75
N VAL A 42 -3.92 4.12 -10.93
CA VAL A 42 -4.02 4.81 -12.22
C VAL A 42 -5.37 5.52 -12.36
N GLU A 43 -6.48 4.83 -12.05
CA GLU A 43 -7.83 5.40 -12.06
C GLU A 43 -7.90 6.65 -11.18
N ALA A 44 -7.38 6.59 -9.95
CA ALA A 44 -7.36 7.74 -9.04
C ALA A 44 -6.57 8.95 -9.59
N ILE A 45 -5.48 8.71 -10.34
CA ILE A 45 -4.72 9.78 -11.00
C ILE A 45 -5.54 10.39 -12.14
N LEU A 46 -6.16 9.56 -12.98
CA LEU A 46 -6.98 10.01 -14.10
C LEU A 46 -8.18 10.82 -13.62
N ASP A 47 -8.94 10.31 -12.66
CA ASP A 47 -10.07 11.03 -12.04
C ASP A 47 -9.62 12.43 -11.58
N THR A 48 -8.51 12.48 -10.85
CA THR A 48 -7.96 13.75 -10.34
C THR A 48 -7.66 14.75 -11.45
N LEU A 49 -7.03 14.30 -12.54
CA LEU A 49 -6.65 15.14 -13.69
C LEU A 49 -7.85 15.60 -14.50
N GLU A 50 -8.92 14.80 -14.54
CA GLU A 50 -10.21 15.16 -15.16
C GLU A 50 -11.05 16.08 -14.28
N GLY A 51 -10.62 16.33 -13.04
CA GLY A 51 -11.34 17.18 -12.08
C GLY A 51 -12.40 16.43 -11.26
N GLU A 52 -12.46 15.11 -11.41
CA GLU A 52 -13.35 14.19 -10.71
C GLU A 52 -12.72 13.68 -9.41
N LYS A 53 -13.54 13.49 -8.36
CA LYS A 53 -13.03 13.06 -7.05
C LYS A 53 -12.66 11.58 -7.09
N PRO A 54 -11.40 11.19 -6.81
CA PRO A 54 -11.04 9.79 -6.73
C PRO A 54 -11.81 9.05 -5.65
N THR A 55 -12.23 7.82 -5.94
CA THR A 55 -13.05 7.00 -5.03
C THR A 55 -12.37 6.75 -3.68
N ALA A 56 -11.08 6.41 -3.68
CA ALA A 56 -10.33 6.01 -2.48
C ALA A 56 -9.48 7.13 -1.88
N ILE A 57 -9.93 8.39 -1.96
CA ILE A 57 -9.24 9.51 -1.33
C ILE A 57 -9.31 9.40 0.20
N VAL A 58 -8.16 9.44 0.87
CA VAL A 58 -8.06 9.23 2.32
C VAL A 58 -8.47 10.47 3.10
N ASN A 59 -8.01 11.64 2.68
CA ASN A 59 -8.21 12.94 3.30
C ASN A 59 -9.21 13.77 2.50
N GLU A 60 -10.49 13.39 2.55
CA GLU A 60 -11.55 13.99 1.73
C GLU A 60 -11.62 15.53 1.81
N GLU A 61 -11.27 16.11 2.95
CA GLU A 61 -11.30 17.55 3.20
C GLU A 61 -10.34 18.34 2.31
N VAL A 62 -9.29 17.71 1.76
CA VAL A 62 -8.34 18.40 0.86
C VAL A 62 -8.91 18.57 -0.54
N TRP A 63 -9.88 17.74 -0.94
CA TRP A 63 -10.46 17.78 -2.29
C TRP A 63 -11.05 19.14 -2.63
N GLN A 64 -11.73 19.77 -1.67
CA GLN A 64 -12.35 21.08 -1.85
C GLN A 64 -11.34 22.24 -1.84
N LYS A 65 -10.16 22.03 -1.27
CA LYS A 65 -9.09 23.04 -1.12
C LYS A 65 -7.97 22.90 -2.16
N ARG A 66 -8.07 21.92 -3.06
CA ARG A 66 -7.05 21.65 -4.06
C ARG A 66 -6.90 22.79 -5.06
N ARG A 67 -5.70 22.92 -5.64
CA ARG A 67 -5.48 23.81 -6.78
C ARG A 67 -6.25 23.24 -7.98
N LYS A 68 -7.03 24.10 -8.64
CA LYS A 68 -7.72 23.77 -9.89
C LYS A 68 -6.82 24.11 -11.07
#